data_AF-A0A3N5KYI0-F1
#
_entry.id   AF-A0A3N5KYI0-F1
#
_cell.length_a   1.000
_cell.length_b   1.000
_cell.length_c   1.000
_cell.angle_alpha   90.00
_cell.angle_beta   90.00
_cell.angle_gamma   90.00
#
_symmetry.space_group_name_H-M   'P 1'
#
loop_
_entity.id
_entity.type
_entity.pdbx_description
1 polymer ?
#
loop_
_entity_poly.entity_id
_entity_poly.type
_entity_poly.pdbx_seq_one_letter_code
_entity_poly.pdbx_strand_id
1 'polypeptide(L)'
;MFKIKVKAMYFLMFALILLYACKSKTAEDIGKKIDTVSSKIGKEIDTLATNIAGKSDSTFDKVKVMEMDTTGKAPDKVRSRLNGVFSDYIDIKNALHDNDSSKAVNEANQLIASLDAVSDTSFTDKMRSGWKGSNTKIRKSATDITTAKTLDAQRKAFSQLSDAMISMIKTYGLNGRTVYVMQCPDTKAGYKSVWLESSKDNDNPYAGGKASDAKDDKSANCGEVKEAWKFN
;
A
#
# COMPACT_ATOMS: atom_id res chain seq x y z
N MET A 1 -47.32 -65.32 40.31
CA MET A 1 -47.45 -64.08 39.50
C MET A 1 -46.49 -62.95 39.91
N PHE A 2 -46.22 -62.70 41.20
CA PHE A 2 -45.44 -61.53 41.66
C PHE A 2 -43.95 -61.53 41.21
N LYS A 3 -43.26 -62.68 41.24
CA LYS A 3 -41.84 -62.79 40.85
C LYS A 3 -41.54 -62.49 39.37
N ILE A 4 -42.52 -62.69 38.48
CA ILE A 4 -42.36 -62.47 37.03
C ILE A 4 -42.43 -60.97 36.70
N LYS A 5 -43.32 -60.22 37.38
CA LYS A 5 -43.46 -58.77 37.20
C LYS A 5 -42.21 -58.01 37.65
N VAL A 6 -41.56 -58.44 38.73
CA VAL A 6 -40.32 -57.82 39.23
C VAL A 6 -39.16 -58.05 38.25
N LYS A 7 -38.99 -59.26 37.70
CA LYS A 7 -37.95 -59.53 36.69
C LYS A 7 -38.15 -58.71 35.42
N ALA A 8 -39.39 -58.57 34.94
CA ALA A 8 -39.69 -57.75 33.78
C ALA A 8 -39.40 -56.25 34.01
N MET A 9 -39.69 -55.74 35.21
CA MET A 9 -39.41 -54.34 35.57
C MET A 9 -37.91 -54.06 35.68
N TYR A 10 -37.13 -54.98 36.27
CA TYR A 10 -35.66 -54.85 36.30
C TYR A 10 -35.06 -54.92 34.90
N PHE A 11 -35.59 -55.78 34.02
CA PHE A 11 -35.12 -55.86 32.63
C PHE A 11 -35.41 -54.57 31.85
N LEU A 12 -36.58 -53.96 32.05
CA LEU A 12 -36.94 -52.69 31.43
C LEU A 12 -36.09 -51.52 31.94
N MET A 13 -35.83 -51.48 33.25
CA MET A 13 -34.94 -50.48 33.87
C MET A 13 -33.50 -50.63 33.37
N PHE A 14 -33.00 -51.86 33.26
CA PHE A 14 -31.65 -52.13 32.75
C PHE A 14 -31.52 -51.76 31.26
N ALA A 15 -32.56 -52.06 30.45
CA ALA A 15 -32.60 -51.67 29.04
C ALA A 15 -32.60 -50.14 28.85
N LEU A 16 -33.34 -49.39 29.69
CA LEU A 16 -33.33 -47.92 29.67
C LEU A 16 -31.97 -47.33 30.06
N ILE A 17 -31.29 -47.92 31.06
CA ILE A 17 -29.94 -47.50 31.47
C ILE A 17 -28.92 -47.74 30.34
N LEU A 18 -28.99 -48.89 29.65
CA LEU A 18 -28.12 -49.21 28.52
C LEU A 18 -28.33 -48.26 27.33
N LEU A 19 -29.57 -47.90 27.02
CA LEU A 19 -29.89 -46.94 25.95
C LEU A 19 -29.38 -45.52 26.29
N TYR A 20 -29.47 -45.10 27.55
CA TYR A 20 -28.94 -43.81 28.01
C TYR A 20 -27.40 -43.76 27.94
N ALA A 21 -26.72 -44.83 28.38
CA ALA A 21 -25.25 -44.94 28.34
C ALA A 21 -24.70 -45.02 26.91
N CYS A 22 -25.45 -45.57 25.95
CA CYS A 22 -25.04 -45.61 24.56
C CYS A 22 -25.10 -44.22 23.90
N LYS A 23 -26.08 -43.38 24.28
CA LYS A 23 -26.25 -42.01 23.75
C LYS A 23 -25.22 -41.03 24.30
N SER A 24 -24.79 -41.18 25.55
CA SER A 24 -23.78 -40.31 26.18
C SER A 24 -22.38 -40.51 25.60
N LYS A 25 -21.98 -41.75 25.28
CA LYS A 25 -20.67 -42.05 24.67
C LYS A 25 -20.52 -41.39 23.30
N THR A 26 -21.57 -41.42 22.48
CA THR A 26 -21.58 -40.75 21.17
C THR A 26 -21.51 -39.23 21.30
N ALA A 27 -22.20 -38.64 22.28
CA ALA A 27 -22.18 -37.20 22.51
C ALA A 27 -20.78 -36.71 22.99
N GLU A 28 -20.12 -37.47 23.86
CA GLU A 28 -18.77 -37.16 24.35
C GLU A 28 -17.72 -37.24 23.23
N ASP A 29 -17.80 -38.26 22.37
CA ASP A 29 -16.90 -38.42 21.22
C ASP A 29 -17.10 -37.31 20.18
N ILE A 30 -18.35 -36.85 19.98
CA ILE A 30 -18.64 -35.68 19.13
C ILE A 30 -18.07 -34.40 19.76
N GLY A 31 -18.23 -34.21 21.08
CA GLY A 31 -17.66 -33.07 21.81
C GLY A 31 -16.15 -32.96 21.65
N LYS A 32 -15.42 -34.07 21.86
CA LYS A 32 -13.95 -34.11 21.69
C LYS A 32 -13.49 -33.74 20.27
N LYS A 33 -14.26 -34.15 19.25
CA LYS A 33 -13.97 -33.78 17.85
C LYS A 33 -14.20 -32.29 17.61
N ILE A 34 -15.27 -31.72 18.15
CA ILE A 34 -15.56 -30.29 18.06
C ILE A 34 -14.43 -29.49 18.73
N ASP A 35 -14.03 -29.86 19.95
CA ASP A 35 -12.96 -29.17 20.69
C ASP A 35 -11.63 -29.21 19.94
N THR A 36 -11.31 -30.36 19.32
CA THR A 36 -10.11 -30.53 18.49
C THR A 36 -10.14 -29.61 17.28
N VAL A 37 -11.28 -29.53 16.59
CA VAL A 37 -11.47 -28.65 15.42
C VAL A 37 -11.41 -27.18 15.84
N SER A 38 -12.08 -26.79 16.92
CA SER A 38 -12.05 -25.42 17.47
C SER A 38 -10.64 -24.99 17.87
N SER A 39 -9.87 -25.89 18.50
CA SER A 39 -8.47 -25.62 18.85
C SER A 39 -7.58 -25.44 17.61
N LYS A 40 -7.77 -26.27 16.58
CA LYS A 40 -7.02 -26.15 15.33
C LYS A 40 -7.33 -24.83 14.61
N ILE A 41 -8.62 -24.48 14.52
CA ILE A 41 -9.07 -23.20 13.94
C ILE A 41 -8.50 -22.03 14.75
N GLY A 42 -8.55 -22.09 16.09
CA GLY A 42 -7.96 -21.06 16.96
C GLY A 42 -6.48 -20.84 16.68
N LYS A 43 -5.68 -21.92 16.57
CA LYS A 43 -4.26 -21.82 16.23
C LYS A 43 -3.99 -21.25 14.83
N GLU A 44 -4.81 -21.62 13.84
CA GLU A 44 -4.69 -21.07 12.49
C GLU A 44 -5.06 -19.58 12.45
N ILE A 45 -6.10 -19.18 13.17
CA ILE A 45 -6.49 -17.76 13.35
C ILE A 45 -5.38 -16.99 14.08
N ASP A 46 -4.83 -17.51 15.17
CA ASP A 46 -3.74 -16.87 15.92
C ASP A 46 -2.47 -16.73 15.06
N THR A 47 -2.16 -17.74 14.24
CA THR A 47 -1.05 -17.69 13.28
C THR A 47 -1.29 -16.62 12.22
N LEU A 48 -2.51 -16.54 11.66
CA LEU A 48 -2.90 -15.50 10.70
C LEU A 48 -2.85 -14.11 11.33
N ALA A 49 -3.36 -13.95 12.56
CA ALA A 49 -3.34 -12.70 13.30
C ALA A 49 -1.91 -12.23 13.59
N THR A 50 -1.01 -13.16 13.96
CA THR A 50 0.42 -12.85 14.19
C THR A 50 1.12 -12.44 12.89
N ASN A 51 0.80 -13.09 11.76
CA ASN A 51 1.35 -12.71 10.45
C ASN A 51 0.82 -11.35 9.94
N ILE A 52 -0.40 -10.97 10.32
CA ILE A 52 -0.97 -9.65 10.04
C ILE A 52 -0.37 -8.58 10.97
N ALA A 53 -0.20 -8.89 12.26
CA ALA A 53 0.40 -7.98 13.24
C ALA A 53 1.90 -7.73 12.96
N GLY A 54 2.63 -8.74 12.46
CA GLY A 54 4.00 -8.58 11.98
C GLY A 54 4.14 -7.75 10.69
N LYS A 55 3.02 -7.38 10.05
CA LYS A 55 2.92 -6.48 8.89
C LYS A 55 2.52 -5.04 9.29
N SER A 56 2.58 -4.64 10.57
CA SER A 56 2.60 -3.21 10.88
C SER A 56 3.95 -2.66 10.42
N ASP A 57 3.96 -2.03 9.26
CA ASP A 57 5.17 -1.52 8.62
C ASP A 57 5.83 -0.43 9.49
N SER A 58 6.83 -0.82 10.28
CA SER A 58 7.61 0.09 11.13
C SER A 58 8.40 1.16 10.35
N THR A 59 8.36 1.11 9.01
CA THR A 59 9.00 2.07 8.10
C THR A 59 8.67 3.53 8.43
N PHE A 60 7.45 3.81 8.91
CA PHE A 60 7.00 5.17 9.21
C PHE A 60 7.12 5.58 10.68
N ASP A 61 7.45 4.66 11.60
CA ASP A 61 7.39 4.94 13.05
C ASP A 61 8.51 5.86 13.53
N LYS A 62 9.65 5.85 12.83
CA LYS A 62 10.86 6.57 13.22
C LYS A 62 11.03 7.91 12.52
N VAL A 63 10.22 8.22 11.51
CA VAL A 63 10.36 9.46 10.75
C VAL A 63 9.62 10.62 11.43
N LYS A 64 10.35 11.69 11.71
CA LYS A 64 9.74 12.95 12.15
C LYS A 64 9.12 13.65 10.94
N VAL A 65 7.81 13.90 11.00
CA VAL A 65 7.13 14.73 10.00
C VAL A 65 7.56 16.19 10.20
N MET A 66 8.16 16.77 9.17
CA MET A 66 8.60 18.15 9.15
C MET A 66 7.43 19.04 8.72
N GLU A 67 7.01 19.97 9.59
CA GLU A 67 6.10 21.04 9.21
C GLU A 67 6.84 21.99 8.26
N MET A 68 6.37 22.11 7.03
CA MET A 68 7.01 22.92 6.01
C MET A 68 6.57 24.37 6.14
N ASP A 69 7.54 25.29 6.23
CA ASP A 69 7.25 26.72 6.12
C ASP A 69 6.77 27.04 4.70
N THR A 70 5.57 27.60 4.62
CA THR A 70 4.93 28.00 3.37
C THR A 70 5.17 29.46 3.02
N THR A 71 5.86 30.20 3.89
CA THR A 71 6.36 31.55 3.60
C THR A 71 7.27 31.51 2.38
N GLY A 72 6.94 32.31 1.37
CA GLY A 72 7.71 32.37 0.13
C GLY A 72 7.54 31.15 -0.79
N LYS A 73 6.54 30.28 -0.53
CA LYS A 73 6.06 29.27 -1.48
C LYS A 73 5.01 29.86 -2.44
N ALA A 74 4.49 29.05 -3.35
CA ALA A 74 3.48 29.53 -4.30
C ALA A 74 2.18 29.92 -3.58
N PRO A 75 1.34 30.80 -4.14
CA PRO A 75 0.04 31.16 -3.55
C PRO A 75 -0.84 29.92 -3.32
N ASP A 76 -1.69 29.92 -2.29
CA ASP A 76 -2.50 28.75 -1.92
C ASP A 76 -3.39 28.21 -3.06
N LYS A 77 -3.92 29.10 -3.89
CA LYS A 77 -4.69 28.71 -5.09
C LYS A 77 -3.84 27.92 -6.09
N VAL A 78 -2.55 28.27 -6.23
CA VAL A 78 -1.60 27.53 -7.06
C VAL A 78 -1.26 26.20 -6.40
N ARG A 79 -0.90 26.21 -5.12
CA ARG A 79 -0.61 25.00 -4.33
C ARG A 79 -1.77 24.00 -4.40
N SER A 80 -3.01 24.48 -4.38
CA SER A 80 -4.21 23.64 -4.54
C SER A 80 -4.31 22.98 -5.91
N ARG A 81 -3.90 23.65 -6.99
CA ARG A 81 -3.80 23.03 -8.32
C ARG A 81 -2.63 22.04 -8.40
N LEU A 82 -1.52 22.34 -7.75
CA LEU A 82 -0.38 21.41 -7.65
C LEU A 82 -0.74 20.13 -6.89
N ASN A 83 -1.74 20.14 -6.01
CA ASN A 83 -2.28 18.90 -5.43
C ASN A 83 -2.84 17.96 -6.49
N GLY A 84 -3.42 18.48 -7.59
CA GLY A 84 -3.89 17.67 -8.71
C GLY A 84 -2.73 16.99 -9.42
N VAL A 85 -1.71 17.78 -9.79
CA VAL A 85 -0.47 17.25 -10.38
C VAL A 85 0.21 16.20 -9.49
N PHE A 86 0.20 16.42 -8.17
CA PHE A 86 0.71 15.44 -7.20
C PHE A 86 -0.15 14.17 -7.15
N SER A 87 -1.47 14.29 -7.22
CA SER A 87 -2.37 13.12 -7.21
C SER A 87 -2.15 12.25 -8.45
N ASP A 88 -2.07 12.86 -9.65
CA ASP A 88 -1.80 12.12 -10.88
C ASP A 88 -0.41 11.44 -10.86
N TYR A 89 0.58 12.07 -10.21
CA TYR A 89 1.88 11.44 -9.98
C TYR A 89 1.77 10.16 -9.14
N ILE A 90 0.95 10.20 -8.08
CA ILE A 90 0.69 9.02 -7.23
C ILE A 90 -0.02 7.93 -8.03
N ASP A 91 -0.92 8.28 -8.94
CA ASP A 91 -1.61 7.30 -9.79
C ASP A 91 -0.64 6.61 -10.78
N ILE A 92 0.31 7.35 -11.35
CA ILE A 92 1.41 6.75 -12.14
C ILE A 92 2.25 5.81 -11.27
N LYS A 93 2.62 6.25 -10.06
CA LYS A 93 3.41 5.45 -9.10
C LYS A 93 2.70 4.11 -8.81
N ASN A 94 1.41 4.17 -8.48
CA ASN A 94 0.58 3.00 -8.19
C ASN A 94 0.51 2.05 -9.39
N ALA A 95 0.27 2.58 -10.60
CA ALA A 95 0.25 1.77 -11.81
C ALA A 95 1.59 1.04 -12.06
N LEU A 96 2.72 1.70 -11.79
CA LEU A 96 4.04 1.08 -11.94
C LEU A 96 4.37 0.04 -10.86
N HIS A 97 3.88 0.25 -9.63
CA HIS A 97 3.92 -0.76 -8.57
C HIS A 97 3.14 -2.02 -8.98
N ASP A 98 1.95 -1.83 -9.54
CA ASP A 98 1.08 -2.91 -10.02
C ASP A 98 1.58 -3.58 -11.32
N ASN A 99 2.69 -3.10 -11.88
CA ASN A 99 3.21 -3.50 -13.21
C ASN A 99 2.21 -3.23 -14.36
N ASP A 100 1.23 -2.35 -14.19
CA ASP A 100 0.26 -1.97 -15.21
C ASP A 100 0.81 -0.86 -16.11
N SER A 101 1.55 -1.31 -17.13
CA SER A 101 2.18 -0.43 -18.11
C SER A 101 1.17 0.45 -18.86
N SER A 102 -0.03 -0.06 -19.17
CA SER A 102 -1.04 0.69 -19.93
C SER A 102 -1.70 1.76 -19.07
N LYS A 103 -2.03 1.43 -17.82
CA LYS A 103 -2.53 2.40 -16.86
C LYS A 103 -1.49 3.50 -16.59
N ALA A 104 -0.21 3.15 -16.44
CA ALA A 104 0.84 4.15 -16.25
C ALA A 104 0.92 5.16 -17.42
N VAL A 105 0.66 4.73 -18.67
CA VAL A 105 0.56 5.65 -19.82
C VAL A 105 -0.65 6.58 -19.69
N ASN A 106 -1.81 6.03 -19.30
CA ASN A 106 -3.04 6.83 -19.15
C ASN A 106 -2.87 7.89 -18.06
N GLU A 107 -2.34 7.52 -16.90
CA GLU A 107 -2.13 8.46 -15.79
C GLU A 107 -1.04 9.50 -16.12
N ALA A 108 -0.02 9.12 -16.90
CA ALA A 108 0.98 10.08 -17.39
C ALA A 108 0.35 11.13 -18.33
N ASN A 109 -0.61 10.75 -19.17
CA ASN A 109 -1.37 11.70 -19.99
C ASN A 109 -2.26 12.62 -19.12
N GLN A 110 -2.87 12.10 -18.05
CA GLN A 110 -3.64 12.94 -17.12
C GLN A 110 -2.76 13.95 -16.40
N LEU A 111 -1.59 13.53 -15.92
CA LEU A 111 -0.60 14.43 -15.33
C LEU A 111 -0.19 15.56 -16.28
N ILE A 112 0.00 15.27 -17.57
CA ILE A 112 0.29 16.27 -18.60
C ILE A 112 -0.87 17.28 -18.71
N ALA A 113 -2.12 16.81 -18.72
CA ALA A 113 -3.29 17.69 -18.75
C ALA A 113 -3.42 18.56 -17.49
N SER A 114 -3.14 17.99 -16.31
CA SER A 114 -3.11 18.74 -15.05
C SER A 114 -2.02 19.82 -15.03
N LEU A 115 -0.85 19.56 -15.65
CA LEU A 115 0.18 20.59 -15.83
C LEU A 115 -0.30 21.75 -16.70
N ASP A 116 -1.08 21.49 -17.74
CA ASP A 116 -1.66 22.52 -18.61
C ASP A 116 -2.71 23.38 -17.89
N ALA A 117 -3.42 22.81 -16.92
CA ALA A 117 -4.36 23.53 -16.08
C ALA A 117 -3.68 24.49 -15.07
N VAL A 118 -2.38 24.30 -14.80
CA VAL A 118 -1.59 25.17 -13.92
C VAL A 118 -1.01 26.33 -14.74
N SER A 119 -1.78 27.41 -14.86
CA SER A 119 -1.33 28.60 -15.58
C SER A 119 -0.15 29.30 -14.90
N ASP A 120 0.92 29.56 -15.67
CA ASP A 120 2.12 30.30 -15.27
C ASP A 120 1.84 31.71 -14.72
N THR A 121 0.74 32.35 -15.14
CA THR A 121 0.33 33.67 -14.61
C THR A 121 -0.21 33.60 -13.19
N SER A 122 -0.49 32.39 -12.69
CA SER A 122 -0.92 32.18 -11.31
C SER A 122 0.26 32.25 -10.32
N PHE A 123 1.50 32.17 -10.81
CA PHE A 123 2.71 32.34 -10.01
C PHE A 123 3.12 33.82 -9.93
N THR A 124 3.83 34.17 -8.86
CA THR A 124 4.51 35.46 -8.74
C THR A 124 5.57 35.62 -9.85
N ASP A 125 5.90 36.85 -10.23
CA ASP A 125 6.89 37.10 -11.28
C ASP A 125 8.24 36.43 -10.99
N LYS A 126 8.66 36.43 -9.72
CA LYS A 126 9.89 35.78 -9.25
C LYS A 126 9.87 34.26 -9.46
N MET A 127 8.70 33.62 -9.42
CA MET A 127 8.55 32.17 -9.52
C MET A 127 8.29 31.67 -10.94
N ARG A 128 7.79 32.53 -11.84
CA ARG A 128 7.32 32.14 -13.17
C ARG A 128 8.40 31.43 -14.01
N SER A 129 9.62 31.96 -14.03
CA SER A 129 10.74 31.35 -14.78
C SER A 129 11.11 29.97 -14.21
N GLY A 130 11.16 29.86 -12.88
CA GLY A 130 11.38 28.58 -12.20
C GLY A 130 10.29 27.57 -12.53
N TRP A 131 9.03 28.01 -12.54
CA TRP A 131 7.89 27.13 -12.81
C TRP A 131 7.94 26.57 -14.23
N LYS A 132 8.24 27.40 -15.23
CA LYS A 132 8.42 26.94 -16.61
C LYS A 132 9.48 25.84 -16.72
N GLY A 133 10.59 25.98 -16.00
CA GLY A 133 11.64 24.96 -15.92
C GLY A 133 11.16 23.66 -15.27
N SER A 134 10.43 23.76 -14.15
CA SER A 134 9.82 22.60 -13.48
C SER A 134 8.80 21.90 -14.37
N ASN A 135 7.85 22.64 -14.95
CA ASN A 135 6.82 22.12 -15.87
C ASN A 135 7.46 21.38 -17.04
N THR A 136 8.49 21.96 -17.67
CA THR A 136 9.20 21.33 -18.80
C THR A 136 9.80 19.97 -18.41
N LYS A 137 10.45 19.89 -17.24
CA LYS A 137 11.06 18.64 -16.76
C LYS A 137 10.02 17.58 -16.45
N ILE A 138 8.98 17.95 -15.70
CA ILE A 138 7.89 17.04 -15.31
C ILE A 138 7.18 16.53 -16.57
N ARG A 139 6.79 17.43 -17.47
CA ARG A 139 6.14 17.08 -18.74
C ARG A 139 7.00 16.14 -19.58
N LYS A 140 8.29 16.46 -19.72
CA LYS A 140 9.22 15.60 -20.48
C LYS A 140 9.24 14.18 -19.90
N SER A 141 9.40 14.03 -18.58
CA SER A 141 9.45 12.70 -17.95
C SER A 141 8.12 11.96 -18.10
N ALA A 142 6.98 12.64 -17.97
CA ALA A 142 5.67 12.04 -18.23
C ALA A 142 5.52 11.59 -19.69
N THR A 143 5.93 12.41 -20.66
CA THR A 143 5.96 12.02 -22.08
C THR A 143 6.88 10.83 -22.33
N ASP A 144 8.05 10.77 -21.67
CA ASP A 144 8.96 9.63 -21.78
C ASP A 144 8.29 8.33 -21.24
N ILE A 145 7.46 8.42 -20.19
CA ILE A 145 6.62 7.27 -19.72
C ILE A 145 5.61 6.84 -20.79
N THR A 146 4.93 7.80 -21.44
CA THR A 146 3.92 7.49 -22.48
C THR A 146 4.52 6.83 -23.72
N THR A 147 5.79 7.11 -24.02
CA THR A 147 6.46 6.64 -25.26
C THR A 147 7.35 5.42 -25.04
N ALA A 148 7.66 5.10 -23.79
CA ALA A 148 8.45 3.93 -23.39
C ALA A 148 7.84 2.62 -23.90
N LYS A 149 8.70 1.68 -24.29
CA LYS A 149 8.31 0.38 -24.88
C LYS A 149 8.32 -0.77 -23.88
N THR A 150 8.88 -0.56 -22.70
CA THR A 150 9.01 -1.57 -21.65
C THR A 150 8.71 -0.97 -20.30
N LEU A 151 8.28 -1.80 -19.37
CA LEU A 151 8.02 -1.39 -17.99
C LEU A 151 9.29 -0.83 -17.31
N ASP A 152 10.46 -1.41 -17.60
CA ASP A 152 11.73 -0.88 -17.10
C ASP A 152 12.04 0.52 -17.66
N ALA A 153 11.76 0.77 -18.96
CA ALA A 153 11.91 2.10 -19.54
C ALA A 153 10.92 3.11 -18.92
N GLN A 154 9.69 2.69 -18.60
CA GLN A 154 8.73 3.51 -17.86
C GLN A 154 9.24 3.84 -16.45
N ARG A 155 9.79 2.87 -15.72
CA ARG A 155 10.38 3.08 -14.39
C ARG A 155 11.59 4.01 -14.42
N LYS A 156 12.45 3.89 -15.43
CA LYS A 156 13.56 4.81 -15.64
C LYS A 156 13.07 6.24 -15.89
N ALA A 157 12.02 6.43 -16.69
CA ALA A 157 11.41 7.73 -16.90
C ALA A 157 10.71 8.24 -15.61
N PHE A 158 10.06 7.36 -14.85
CA PHE A 158 9.45 7.68 -13.57
C PHE A 158 10.45 8.10 -12.48
N SER A 159 11.68 7.56 -12.50
CA SER A 159 12.77 8.04 -11.66
C SER A 159 13.08 9.52 -11.90
N GLN A 160 13.11 9.93 -13.17
CA GLN A 160 13.30 11.35 -13.54
C GLN A 160 12.10 12.20 -13.16
N LEU A 161 10.89 11.67 -13.32
CA LEU A 161 9.65 12.33 -12.88
C LEU A 161 9.65 12.56 -11.37
N SER A 162 10.07 11.55 -10.59
CA SER A 162 10.15 11.62 -9.13
C SER A 162 11.11 12.71 -8.66
N ASP A 163 12.32 12.78 -9.25
CA ASP A 163 13.29 13.84 -8.97
C ASP A 163 12.69 15.24 -9.29
N ALA A 164 11.98 15.38 -10.41
CA ALA A 164 11.35 16.64 -10.81
C ALA A 164 10.19 17.03 -9.88
N MET A 165 9.36 16.08 -9.47
CA MET A 165 8.23 16.28 -8.55
C MET A 165 8.69 16.62 -7.14
N ILE A 166 9.72 15.95 -6.63
CA ILE A 166 10.39 16.30 -5.36
C ILE A 166 10.86 17.76 -5.39
N SER A 167 11.56 18.16 -6.47
CA SER A 167 12.04 19.53 -6.61
C SER A 167 10.89 20.55 -6.69
N MET A 168 9.83 20.23 -7.43
CA MET A 168 8.63 21.07 -7.55
C MET A 168 7.95 21.26 -6.19
N ILE A 169 7.69 20.18 -5.46
CA ILE A 169 7.03 20.23 -4.14
C ILE A 169 7.88 20.99 -3.11
N LYS A 170 9.20 20.75 -3.07
CA LYS A 170 10.11 21.52 -2.20
C LYS A 170 10.10 23.01 -2.53
N THR A 171 9.99 23.37 -3.80
CA THR A 171 10.08 24.77 -4.27
C THR A 171 8.76 25.52 -4.05
N TYR A 172 7.63 24.95 -4.47
CA TYR A 172 6.34 25.64 -4.53
C TYR A 172 5.36 25.23 -3.44
N GLY A 173 5.58 24.09 -2.79
CA GLY A 173 4.68 23.52 -1.80
C GLY A 173 3.39 22.95 -2.38
N LEU A 174 2.68 22.18 -1.54
CA LEU A 174 1.32 21.68 -1.76
C LEU A 174 0.37 22.30 -0.75
N ASN A 175 -0.95 22.25 -0.92
CA ASN A 175 -1.90 22.83 0.04
C ASN A 175 -2.51 21.75 0.93
N GLY A 176 -2.28 21.79 2.25
CA GLY A 176 -2.89 20.84 3.21
C GLY A 176 -2.55 19.36 2.95
N ARG A 177 -1.35 19.06 2.45
CA ARG A 177 -0.93 17.68 2.12
C ARG A 177 0.25 17.25 3.00
N THR A 178 0.25 15.97 3.36
CA THR A 178 1.44 15.27 3.87
C THR A 178 2.05 14.45 2.74
N VAL A 179 3.36 14.48 2.63
CA VAL A 179 4.13 13.80 1.58
C VAL A 179 5.28 13.05 2.23
N TYR A 180 5.45 11.78 1.90
CA TYR A 180 6.59 10.98 2.32
C TYR A 180 7.52 10.78 1.14
N VAL A 181 8.79 11.14 1.29
CA VAL A 181 9.84 10.79 0.33
C VAL A 181 10.37 9.44 0.70
N MET A 182 10.13 8.48 -0.17
CA MET A 182 10.59 7.11 -0.02
C MET A 182 11.85 6.90 -0.84
N GLN A 183 12.73 6.03 -0.40
CA GLN A 183 13.90 5.60 -1.16
C GLN A 183 14.15 4.11 -1.02
N CYS A 184 14.83 3.53 -2.00
CA CYS A 184 15.43 2.20 -1.92
C CYS A 184 16.94 2.31 -2.19
N PRO A 185 17.82 2.11 -1.19
CA PRO A 185 19.28 2.25 -1.37
C PRO A 185 19.89 1.17 -2.27
N ASP A 186 19.36 -0.05 -2.23
CA ASP A 186 19.99 -1.24 -2.82
C ASP A 186 19.49 -1.57 -4.24
N THR A 187 19.13 -0.57 -5.06
CA THR A 187 18.61 -0.86 -6.40
C THR A 187 19.71 -1.13 -7.42
N LYS A 188 19.64 -2.31 -8.03
CA LYS A 188 20.44 -2.69 -9.21
C LYS A 188 19.97 -2.02 -10.51
N ALA A 189 18.96 -1.15 -10.45
CA ALA A 189 18.23 -0.64 -11.60
C ALA A 189 19.01 0.39 -12.45
N GLY A 190 20.20 0.84 -12.02
CA GLY A 190 21.02 1.80 -12.76
C GLY A 190 20.42 3.23 -12.81
N TYR A 191 19.35 3.48 -12.06
CA TYR A 191 18.74 4.79 -11.82
C TYR A 191 18.39 4.94 -10.34
N LYS A 192 18.12 6.19 -9.92
CA LYS A 192 17.74 6.50 -8.54
C LYS A 192 16.35 5.94 -8.26
N SER A 193 16.20 5.26 -7.13
CA SER A 193 14.91 4.68 -6.72
C SER A 193 14.36 5.47 -5.55
N VAL A 194 13.92 6.69 -5.84
CA VAL A 194 13.26 7.61 -4.90
C VAL A 194 11.86 7.89 -5.46
N TRP A 195 10.86 7.94 -4.60
CA TRP A 195 9.49 8.26 -4.98
C TRP A 195 8.76 9.00 -3.86
N LEU A 196 7.54 9.45 -4.14
CA LEU A 196 6.69 10.11 -3.16
C LEU A 196 5.48 9.23 -2.83
N GLU A 197 5.05 9.28 -1.58
CA GLU A 197 3.80 8.68 -1.10
C GLU A 197 2.90 9.75 -0.47
N SER A 198 1.59 9.56 -0.60
CA SER A 198 0.57 10.45 -0.02
C SER A 198 0.03 9.96 1.33
N SER A 199 0.36 8.71 1.67
CA SER A 199 -0.08 7.95 2.84
C SER A 199 1.09 7.13 3.39
N LYS A 200 0.88 6.46 4.52
CA LYS A 200 1.89 5.58 5.13
C LYS A 200 1.90 4.20 4.46
N ASP A 201 2.02 4.21 3.14
CA ASP A 201 2.09 3.02 2.30
C ASP A 201 3.50 2.90 1.71
N ASN A 202 3.93 1.68 1.37
CA ASN A 202 5.29 1.40 0.88
C ASN A 202 5.25 0.70 -0.48
N ASP A 203 4.47 1.27 -1.40
CA ASP A 203 4.24 0.67 -2.71
C ASP A 203 5.36 1.07 -3.66
N ASN A 204 6.46 0.33 -3.59
CA ASN A 204 7.65 0.61 -4.39
C ASN A 204 7.34 0.47 -5.91
N PRO A 205 7.38 1.55 -6.70
CA PRO A 205 7.08 1.52 -8.14
C PRO A 205 8.19 0.85 -8.97
N TYR A 206 9.35 0.60 -8.36
CA TYR A 206 10.52 -0.01 -8.98
C TYR A 206 10.61 -1.52 -8.70
N ALA A 207 9.76 -2.03 -7.81
CA ALA A 207 9.64 -3.45 -7.53
C ALA A 207 8.92 -4.14 -8.70
N GLY A 208 9.66 -4.79 -9.58
CA GLY A 208 9.06 -5.57 -10.66
C GLY A 208 10.07 -6.15 -11.62
N GLY A 209 10.82 -7.13 -11.14
CA GLY A 209 11.44 -8.17 -11.95
C GLY A 209 11.10 -9.51 -11.33
N LYS A 210 10.22 -10.28 -11.98
CA LYS A 210 9.87 -11.68 -11.62
C LYS A 210 9.32 -11.88 -10.19
N ALA A 211 8.13 -11.34 -9.92
CA ALA A 211 7.30 -11.73 -8.79
C ALA A 211 6.58 -13.09 -9.00
N SER A 212 7.23 -14.08 -9.60
CA SER A 212 6.76 -15.48 -9.59
C SER A 212 7.57 -16.39 -8.67
N ASP A 213 8.82 -16.04 -8.31
CA ASP A 213 9.71 -17.02 -7.65
C ASP A 213 10.51 -16.48 -6.45
N ALA A 214 10.44 -15.19 -6.13
CA ALA A 214 11.30 -14.63 -5.08
C ALA A 214 10.50 -14.16 -3.87
N LYS A 215 10.11 -15.11 -3.01
CA LYS A 215 9.72 -14.83 -1.61
C LYS A 215 10.88 -14.25 -0.78
N ASP A 216 12.09 -14.23 -1.33
CA ASP A 216 13.34 -13.75 -0.71
C ASP A 216 13.93 -12.50 -1.39
N ASP A 217 13.25 -11.88 -2.37
CA ASP A 217 13.76 -10.66 -2.97
C ASP A 217 13.55 -9.46 -2.03
N LYS A 218 14.62 -9.13 -1.30
CA LYS A 218 14.70 -7.92 -0.47
C LYS A 218 14.40 -6.63 -1.25
N SER A 219 14.46 -6.65 -2.59
CA SER A 219 14.09 -5.51 -3.43
C SER A 219 12.58 -5.29 -3.53
N ALA A 220 11.76 -6.33 -3.37
CA ALA A 220 10.29 -6.23 -3.42
C ALA A 220 9.70 -5.50 -2.20
N ASN A 221 10.38 -5.59 -1.06
CA ASN A 221 10.04 -4.86 0.18
C ASN A 221 11.02 -3.70 0.45
N CYS A 222 11.74 -3.24 -0.56
CA CYS A 222 12.67 -2.15 -0.38
C CYS A 222 11.92 -0.82 -0.36
N GLY A 223 12.05 -0.09 0.73
CA GLY A 223 11.46 1.23 0.86
C GLY A 223 11.60 1.75 2.27
N GLU A 224 12.27 2.87 2.42
CA GLU A 224 12.50 3.53 3.69
C GLU A 224 12.15 5.02 3.54
N VAL A 225 11.55 5.59 4.59
CA VAL A 225 11.20 7.01 4.58
C VAL A 225 12.47 7.84 4.76
N LYS A 226 12.83 8.57 3.72
CA LYS A 226 13.95 9.52 3.72
C LYS A 226 13.57 10.83 4.40
N GLU A 227 12.42 11.38 4.03
CA GLU A 227 11.89 12.65 4.53
C GLU A 227 10.36 12.56 4.61
N ALA A 228 9.74 13.28 5.55
CA ALA A 228 8.29 13.46 5.58
C ALA A 228 7.98 14.95 5.72
N TRP A 229 7.14 15.47 4.83
CA TRP A 229 6.77 16.89 4.77
C TRP A 229 5.28 17.04 5.01
N LYS A 230 4.91 17.97 5.88
CA LYS A 230 3.52 18.37 6.07
C LYS A 230 3.39 19.84 5.68
N PHE A 231 2.55 20.10 4.69
CA PHE A 231 2.22 21.45 4.25
C PHE A 231 0.89 21.86 4.89
N ASN A 232 0.87 23.07 5.44
CA ASN A 232 -0.34 23.68 6.00
C ASN A 232 -1.35 24.13 4.95
#